data_AF-A0A1Q3VXV8-F1
#
_entry.id   AF-A0A1Q3VXV8-F1
#
_cell.length_a   1.000
_cell.length_b   1.000
_cell.length_c   1.000
_cell.angle_alpha   90.00
_cell.angle_beta   90.00
_cell.angle_gamma   90.00
#
_symmetry.space_group_name_H-M   'P 1'
#
loop_
_entity.id
_entity.type
_entity.pdbx_description
1 polymer ?
#
loop_
_entity_poly.entity_id
_entity_poly.type
_entity_poly.pdbx_seq_one_letter_code
_entity_poly.pdbx_strand_id
1 'polypeptide(L)'
;MNAKKLEVGARTIAWPSVITVMSAAILIGAEVFGAAFAGGWALAILFDLGETGAHILQVVLFLIGVAVMVKFVRGAQRVEPFTRSL
;
A
#
# COMPACT_ATOMS: atom_id res chain seq x y z
N MET A 1 -18.66 30.83 -27.26
CA MET A 1 -18.21 29.47 -26.88
C MET A 1 -18.50 29.25 -25.39
N ASN A 2 -19.08 28.09 -25.05
CA ASN A 2 -19.82 27.79 -23.81
C ASN A 2 -19.00 27.79 -22.51
N ALA A 3 -19.24 28.74 -21.60
CA ALA A 3 -18.76 28.71 -20.21
C ALA A 3 -19.23 27.43 -19.46
N LYS A 4 -20.40 26.89 -19.83
CA LYS A 4 -20.98 25.65 -19.29
C LYS A 4 -20.12 24.39 -19.53
N LYS A 5 -19.15 24.42 -20.46
CA LYS A 5 -18.29 23.27 -20.76
C LYS A 5 -17.08 23.17 -19.82
N LEU A 6 -16.71 24.25 -19.12
CA LEU A 6 -15.56 24.29 -18.21
C LEU A 6 -15.86 23.64 -16.84
N GLU A 7 -17.14 23.62 -16.42
CA GLU A 7 -17.54 23.01 -15.14
C GLU A 7 -17.55 21.48 -15.17
N VAL A 8 -17.72 20.85 -16.34
CA VAL A 8 -17.92 19.39 -16.51
C VAL A 8 -16.63 18.56 -16.26
N GLY A 9 -15.52 19.18 -15.83
CA GLY A 9 -14.24 18.48 -15.65
C GLY A 9 -13.32 18.98 -14.54
N ALA A 10 -13.75 19.93 -13.71
CA ALA A 10 -12.91 20.45 -12.63
C ALA A 10 -12.83 19.45 -11.46
N ARG A 11 -11.86 18.52 -11.52
CA ARG A 11 -11.52 17.62 -10.41
C ARG A 11 -10.60 18.34 -9.43
N THR A 12 -11.05 18.48 -8.18
CA THR A 12 -10.22 19.00 -7.09
C THR A 12 -9.62 17.83 -6.30
N ILE A 13 -8.40 18.01 -5.80
CA ILE A 13 -7.76 17.00 -4.94
C ILE A 13 -8.40 17.07 -3.55
N ALA A 14 -8.94 15.94 -3.10
CA ALA A 14 -9.46 15.77 -1.75
C ALA A 14 -8.31 15.50 -0.78
N TRP A 15 -7.56 16.55 -0.41
CA TRP A 15 -6.41 16.46 0.50
C TRP A 15 -6.69 15.71 1.82
N PRO A 16 -7.86 15.87 2.48
CA PRO A 16 -8.18 15.10 3.68
C PRO A 16 -8.15 13.59 3.41
N SER A 17 -8.77 13.13 2.32
CA SER A 17 -8.80 11.72 1.92
C SER A 17 -7.41 11.18 1.60
N VAL A 18 -6.55 11.99 0.97
CA VAL A 18 -5.16 11.60 0.72
C VAL A 18 -4.42 11.35 2.03
N ILE A 19 -4.55 12.25 3.01
CA ILE A 19 -3.89 12.13 4.31
C ILE A 19 -4.40 10.91 5.07
N THR A 20 -5.71 10.66 5.08
CA THR A 20 -6.28 9.48 5.75
C THR A 20 -5.75 8.18 5.16
N VAL A 21 -5.81 8.01 3.84
CA VAL A 21 -5.34 6.79 3.17
C VAL A 21 -3.84 6.60 3.34
N MET A 22 -3.05 7.67 3.21
CA MET A 22 -1.60 7.64 3.44
C MET A 22 -1.25 7.23 4.88
N SER A 23 -1.95 7.81 5.87
CA SER A 23 -1.70 7.51 7.28
C SER A 23 -2.01 6.04 7.59
N ALA A 24 -3.16 5.55 7.10
CA ALA A 24 -3.53 4.16 7.25
C ALA A 24 -2.55 3.23 6.51
N ALA A 25 -2.09 3.60 5.31
CA ALA A 25 -1.12 2.82 4.56
C ALA A 25 0.24 2.74 5.28
N ILE A 26 0.69 3.81 5.92
CA ILE A 26 1.94 3.81 6.70
C ILE A 26 1.79 2.94 7.95
N LEU A 27 0.69 3.10 8.70
CA LEU A 27 0.44 2.32 9.92
C LEU A 27 0.41 0.81 9.64
N ILE A 28 -0.38 0.40 8.65
CA ILE A 28 -0.49 -1.01 8.27
C ILE A 28 0.77 -1.50 7.57
N GLY A 29 1.40 -0.65 6.74
CA GLY A 29 2.62 -0.98 6.02
C GLY A 29 3.77 -1.32 6.96
N ALA A 30 3.98 -0.52 8.03
CA ALA A 30 5.02 -0.78 9.01
C ALA A 30 4.92 -2.19 9.62
N GLU A 31 3.71 -2.59 10.01
CA GLU A 31 3.45 -3.92 10.57
C GLU A 31 3.63 -5.03 9.52
N VAL A 32 3.07 -4.87 8.32
CA VAL A 32 3.12 -5.88 7.25
C VAL A 32 4.55 -6.14 6.80
N PHE A 33 5.33 -5.08 6.58
CA PHE A 33 6.72 -5.20 6.15
C PHE A 33 7.63 -5.67 7.29
N GLY A 34 7.40 -5.21 8.51
CA GLY A 34 8.10 -5.69 9.70
C GLY A 34 7.93 -7.20 9.88
N ALA A 35 6.68 -7.68 9.82
CA ALA A 35 6.36 -9.10 9.91
C ALA A 35 6.94 -9.92 8.76
N ALA A 36 6.89 -9.41 7.52
CA ALA A 36 7.48 -10.09 6.36
C ALA A 36 9.00 -10.27 6.50
N PHE A 37 9.71 -9.23 6.94
CA PHE A 37 11.17 -9.27 7.09
C PHE A 37 11.62 -10.13 8.28
N ALA A 38 11.01 -9.92 9.46
CA ALA A 38 11.30 -10.71 10.64
C ALA A 38 10.91 -12.19 10.45
N GLY A 39 9.76 -12.44 9.82
CA GLY A 39 9.29 -13.77 9.48
C GLY A 39 10.21 -14.50 8.52
N GLY A 40 10.73 -13.81 7.49
CA GLY A 40 11.68 -14.41 6.55
C GLY A 40 12.97 -14.87 7.21
N TRP A 41 13.48 -14.08 8.16
CA TRP A 41 14.64 -14.46 8.96
C TRP A 41 14.35 -15.64 9.90
N ALA A 42 13.22 -15.61 10.61
CA ALA A 42 12.81 -16.66 11.53
C ALA A 42 12.56 -18.01 10.82
N LEU A 43 11.87 -18.00 9.67
CA LEU A 43 11.59 -19.21 8.89
C LEU A 43 12.87 -19.84 8.33
N ALA A 44 13.84 -19.03 7.91
CA ALA A 44 15.10 -19.55 7.40
C ALA A 44 15.91 -20.32 8.45
N ILE A 45 15.91 -19.83 9.70
CA ILE A 45 16.54 -20.52 10.82
C ILE A 45 15.79 -21.80 11.17
N LEU A 46 14.45 -21.76 11.18
CA LEU A 46 13.63 -22.93 11.51
C LEU A 46 13.85 -24.11 10.55
N PHE A 47 14.09 -23.82 9.27
CA PHE A 47 14.29 -24.81 8.22
C PHE A 47 15.77 -25.02 7.83
N ASP A 48 16.72 -24.43 8.57
CA ASP A 48 18.17 -24.51 8.33
C ASP A 48 18.58 -24.16 6.87
N LEU A 49 17.94 -23.14 6.29
CA LEU A 49 18.09 -22.76 4.88
C LEU A 49 19.34 -21.91 4.59
N GLY A 50 20.12 -21.57 5.62
CA GLY A 50 21.27 -20.68 5.54
C GLY A 50 20.91 -19.25 5.09
N GLU A 51 21.93 -18.45 4.82
CA GLU A 51 21.80 -17.03 4.49
C GLU A 51 21.12 -16.79 3.13
N THR A 52 21.45 -17.61 2.13
CA THR A 52 20.80 -17.52 0.80
C THR A 52 19.30 -17.80 0.91
N GLY A 53 18.90 -18.82 1.67
CA GLY A 53 17.49 -19.12 1.90
C GLY A 53 16.76 -18.03 2.66
N ALA A 54 17.41 -17.39 3.63
CA ALA A 54 16.87 -16.22 4.34
C ALA A 54 16.55 -15.07 3.38
N HIS A 55 17.48 -14.71 2.48
CA HIS A 55 17.24 -13.65 1.50
C HIS A 55 16.13 -14.01 0.50
N ILE A 56 16.07 -15.27 0.04
CA ILE A 56 14.96 -15.72 -0.84
C ILE A 56 13.62 -15.59 -0.11
N LEU A 57 13.52 -16.08 1.12
CA LEU A 57 12.31 -15.99 1.95
C LEU A 57 11.91 -14.54 2.18
N GLN A 58 12.86 -13.68 2.54
CA GLN A 58 12.62 -12.25 2.72
C GLN A 58 12.08 -11.60 1.44
N VAL A 59 12.67 -11.88 0.27
CA VAL A 59 12.18 -11.34 -1.02
C VAL A 59 10.77 -11.83 -1.31
N VAL A 60 10.50 -13.13 -1.15
CA VAL A 60 9.18 -13.71 -1.39
C VAL A 60 8.12 -13.11 -0.46
N LEU A 61 8.41 -13.05 0.85
CA LEU A 61 7.50 -12.46 1.84
C LEU A 61 7.32 -10.96 1.64
N PHE A 62 8.37 -10.24 1.23
CA PHE A 62 8.28 -8.83 0.90
C PHE A 62 7.36 -8.59 -0.31
N LEU A 63 7.49 -9.40 -1.37
CA LEU A 63 6.59 -9.32 -2.53
C LEU A 63 5.13 -9.62 -2.15
N ILE A 64 4.90 -10.58 -1.24
CA ILE A 64 3.57 -10.83 -0.67
C ILE A 64 3.07 -9.60 0.09
N GLY A 65 3.91 -8.98 0.93
CA GLY A 65 3.60 -7.74 1.64
C GLY A 65 3.21 -6.60 0.70
N VAL A 66 3.96 -6.41 -0.39
CA VAL A 66 3.64 -5.43 -1.45
C VAL A 66 2.28 -5.73 -2.07
N ALA A 67 1.99 -6.99 -2.41
CA ALA A 67 0.71 -7.38 -3.00
C ALA A 67 -0.48 -7.09 -2.05
N VAL A 68 -0.31 -7.33 -0.75
CA VAL A 68 -1.31 -6.99 0.29
C VAL A 68 -1.48 -5.47 0.36
N MET A 69 -0.39 -4.70 0.41
CA MET A 69 -0.45 -3.24 0.50
C MET A 69 -1.12 -2.61 -0.72
N VAL A 70 -0.88 -3.14 -1.93
CA VAL A 70 -1.58 -2.69 -3.15
C VAL A 70 -3.08 -2.90 -3.03
N LYS A 71 -3.53 -4.07 -2.54
CA LYS A 71 -4.96 -4.32 -2.33
C LYS A 71 -5.56 -3.40 -1.26
N PHE A 72 -4.83 -3.18 -0.17
CA PHE A 72 -5.25 -2.28 0.91
C PHE A 72 -5.45 -0.85 0.40
N VAL A 73 -4.44 -0.27 -0.25
CA VAL A 73 -4.50 1.12 -0.76
C VAL A 73 -5.62 1.27 -1.79
N ARG A 74 -5.79 0.29 -2.69
CA ARG A 74 -6.89 0.31 -3.67
C ARG A 74 -8.27 0.24 -3.00
N GLY A 75 -8.39 -0.54 -1.93
CA GLY A 75 -9.60 -0.59 -1.11
C GLY A 75 -9.87 0.75 -0.42
N ALA A 76 -8.85 1.34 0.19
CA ALA A 76 -8.95 2.62 0.87
C ALA A 76 -9.31 3.77 -0.09
N GLN A 77 -8.68 3.83 -1.27
CA GLN A 77 -9.02 4.80 -2.33
C GLN A 77 -10.45 4.68 -2.86
N ARG A 78 -11.04 3.47 -2.80
CA ARG A 78 -12.44 3.26 -3.21
C ARG A 78 -13.42 3.84 -2.17
N VAL A 79 -13.05 3.79 -0.89
CA VAL A 79 -13.86 4.36 0.21
C VAL A 79 -13.64 5.87 0.31
N GLU A 80 -12.39 6.33 0.15
CA GLU A 80 -11.99 7.74 0.19
C GLU A 80 -11.30 8.16 -1.12
N PRO A 81 -12.07 8.66 -2.11
CA PRO A 81 -11.54 9.06 -3.40
C PRO A 81 -10.62 10.28 -3.29
N PHE A 82 -9.48 10.23 -3.97
CA PHE A 82 -8.51 11.34 -3.96
C PHE A 82 -8.94 12.57 -4.77
N THR A 83 -9.97 12.43 -5.61
CA THR A 83 -10.51 13.54 -6.39
C THR A 83 -12.00 13.66 -6.19
N ARG A 84 -12.48 14.88 -5.98
CA ARG A 84 -13.91 15.22 -5.96
C ARG A 84 -14.24 16.05 -7.19
N SER A 85 -15.33 15.73 -7.89
CA SER A 85 -15.89 16.66 -8.87
C SER A 85 -16.68 17.72 -8.11
N LEU A 86 -16.49 18.98 -8.48
CA LEU A 86 -17.32 20.10 -8.03
C LEU A 86 -18.77 19.93 -8.50
#